data_AF-A0A3R9LK22-F1
#
_entry.id   AF-A0A3R9LK22-F1
#
_cell.length_a   1.000
_cell.length_b   1.000
_cell.length_c   1.000
_cell.angle_alpha   90.00
_cell.angle_beta   90.00
_cell.angle_gamma   90.00
#
_symmetry.space_group_name_H-M   'P 1'
#
loop_
_entity.id
_entity.type
_entity.pdbx_description
1 polymer ?
#
loop_
_entity_poly.entity_id
_entity_poly.type
_entity_poly.pdbx_seq_one_letter_code
_entity_poly.pdbx_strand_id
1 'polypeptide(L)'
;MPDTTFNREKKTDRPVIALCYDFDKTLSPDDMQAQGYIQTVQPEGSDMIGDFWKESNSRAAANNMDKNLAYMYTMKKKARGQIVFTKEKLAEYGSQVALFPGVEDWFKR
;
A
#
# COMPACT_ATOMS: atom_id res chain seq x y z
N MET A 1 20.33 -0.63 -1.09
CA MET A 1 20.03 -0.06 0.23
C MET A 1 21.32 0.60 0.68
N PRO A 2 21.39 1.92 0.87
CA PRO A 2 22.55 2.48 1.57
C PRO A 2 22.61 1.84 2.97
N ASP A 3 23.82 1.63 3.49
CA ASP A 3 24.06 1.19 4.87
C ASP A 3 23.55 2.28 5.80
N THR A 4 22.28 2.20 6.18
CA THR A 4 21.70 3.15 7.15
C THR A 4 22.21 2.77 8.53
N THR A 5 23.22 3.49 9.02
CA THR A 5 23.69 3.39 10.39
C THR A 5 22.60 3.90 11.33
N PHE A 6 21.92 3.00 12.05
CA PHE A 6 20.94 3.37 13.05
C PHE A 6 21.66 3.87 14.32
N ASN A 7 21.67 5.19 14.53
CA ASN A 7 22.07 5.76 15.81
C ASN A 7 20.95 5.54 16.83
N ARG A 8 21.19 4.62 17.78
CA ARG A 8 20.29 4.41 18.90
C ARG A 8 20.47 5.54 19.92
N GLU A 9 19.48 6.41 20.00
CA GLU A 9 19.41 7.43 21.05
C GLU A 9 19.24 6.79 22.44
N LYS A 10 19.88 7.39 23.46
CA LYS A 10 19.73 6.95 24.85
C LYS A 10 18.50 7.63 25.47
N LYS A 11 17.79 6.90 26.34
CA LYS A 11 16.66 7.46 27.09
C LYS A 11 17.12 8.67 27.91
N THR A 12 16.50 9.81 27.65
CA THR A 12 16.68 11.06 28.41
C THR A 12 15.67 11.15 29.56
N ASP A 13 15.78 12.21 30.34
CA ASP A 13 14.78 12.66 31.32
C ASP A 13 13.44 13.07 30.68
N ARG A 14 13.45 13.49 29.41
CA ARG A 14 12.22 13.78 28.64
C ARG A 14 11.50 12.51 28.18
N PRO A 15 10.15 12.48 28.20
CA PRO A 15 9.37 11.39 27.62
C PRO A 15 9.65 11.22 26.12
N VAL A 16 9.73 9.96 25.67
CA VAL A 16 9.81 9.61 24.25
C VAL A 16 8.41 9.37 23.72
N ILE A 17 8.06 10.03 22.62
CA ILE A 17 6.78 9.85 21.93
C ILE A 17 7.07 9.23 20.57
N ALA A 18 6.41 8.10 20.29
CA ALA A 18 6.37 7.52 18.95
C ALA A 18 5.04 7.89 18.30
N LEU A 19 5.10 8.47 17.10
CA LEU A 19 3.94 8.73 16.27
C LEU A 19 3.97 7.73 15.11
N CYS A 20 2.97 6.88 15.02
CA CYS A 20 2.81 5.90 13.94
C CYS A 20 1.65 6.33 13.06
N TYR A 21 1.90 6.43 11.76
CA TYR A 21 0.89 6.78 10.76
C TYR A 21 0.56 5.54 9.95
N ASP A 22 -0.74 5.33 9.72
CA ASP A 22 -1.16 4.50 8.59
C ASP A 22 -0.84 5.22 7.28
N PHE A 23 -0.89 4.52 6.15
CA PHE A 23 -0.61 5.12 4.85
C PHE A 23 -1.90 5.53 4.14
N ASP A 24 -2.78 4.56 3.86
CA ASP A 24 -4.02 4.76 3.12
C ASP A 24 -4.94 5.70 3.90
N LYS A 25 -5.47 6.73 3.23
CA LYS A 25 -6.37 7.75 3.81
C LYS A 25 -5.77 8.49 5.03
N THR A 26 -4.45 8.45 5.19
CA THR A 26 -3.70 9.14 6.26
C THR A 26 -2.53 9.94 5.68
N LEU A 27 -1.61 9.28 5.00
CA LEU A 27 -0.50 9.94 4.27
C LEU A 27 -0.84 10.11 2.79
N SER A 28 -1.62 9.19 2.23
CA SER A 28 -2.22 9.26 0.89
C SER A 28 -3.71 9.57 0.99
N PRO A 29 -4.31 10.32 0.05
CA PRO A 29 -5.75 10.61 0.07
C PRO A 29 -6.61 9.38 -0.25
N ASP A 30 -6.07 8.45 -1.03
CA ASP A 30 -6.77 7.26 -1.51
C ASP A 30 -6.03 5.97 -1.15
N ASP A 31 -6.69 4.83 -1.36
CA ASP A 31 -6.06 3.52 -1.26
C ASP A 31 -4.93 3.43 -2.31
N MET A 32 -3.70 3.11 -1.89
CA MET A 32 -2.51 3.09 -2.76
C MET A 32 -2.72 2.29 -4.05
N GLN A 33 -3.46 1.19 -3.97
CA GLN A 33 -3.62 0.27 -5.11
C GLN A 33 -4.66 0.75 -6.11
N ALA A 34 -5.56 1.65 -5.68
CA ALA A 34 -6.52 2.32 -6.54
C ALA A 34 -5.84 3.40 -7.42
N GLN A 35 -4.56 3.67 -7.21
CA GLN A 35 -3.79 4.69 -7.92
C GLN A 35 -2.92 4.08 -9.03
N GLY A 36 -3.47 3.14 -9.81
CA GLY A 36 -2.86 2.62 -11.05
C GLY A 36 -2.71 1.11 -11.10
N TYR A 37 -2.43 0.45 -9.97
CA TYR A 37 -2.26 -1.00 -9.94
C TYR A 37 -3.54 -1.73 -10.33
N ILE A 38 -4.67 -1.40 -9.66
CA ILE A 38 -5.94 -2.08 -9.89
C ILE A 38 -6.41 -1.90 -11.34
N GLN A 39 -6.27 -0.70 -11.89
CA GLN A 39 -6.63 -0.39 -13.27
C GLN A 39 -5.82 -1.22 -14.28
N THR A 40 -4.57 -1.55 -13.95
CA THR A 40 -3.72 -2.37 -14.83
C THR A 40 -4.19 -3.83 -14.87
N VAL A 41 -4.71 -4.36 -13.76
CA VAL A 41 -4.98 -5.80 -13.62
C VAL A 41 -6.46 -6.18 -13.74
N GLN A 42 -7.34 -5.19 -13.88
CA GLN A 42 -8.77 -5.38 -14.10
C GLN A 42 -9.15 -5.13 -15.56
N PRO A 43 -10.17 -5.85 -16.08
CA PRO A 43 -10.72 -5.57 -17.39
C PRO A 43 -11.30 -4.15 -17.48
N GLU A 44 -11.16 -3.52 -18.65
CA GLU A 44 -11.80 -2.23 -18.94
C GLU A 44 -13.33 -2.34 -19.03
N GLY A 45 -14.04 -1.26 -18.67
CA GLY A 45 -15.48 -1.14 -18.84
C GLY A 45 -16.36 -1.43 -17.62
N SER A 46 -15.79 -1.53 -16.41
CA SER A 46 -16.54 -1.66 -15.14
C SER A 46 -15.99 -0.74 -14.05
N ASP A 47 -16.61 -0.76 -12.85
CA ASP A 47 -16.02 -0.20 -11.64
C ASP A 47 -14.82 -1.07 -11.21
N MET A 48 -13.68 -0.87 -11.87
CA MET A 48 -12.46 -1.68 -11.68
C MET A 48 -12.06 -1.79 -10.19
N ILE A 49 -12.16 -0.67 -9.47
CA ILE A 49 -11.79 -0.55 -8.05
C ILE A 49 -12.80 -1.31 -7.19
N GLY A 50 -14.09 -1.02 -7.36
CA GLY A 50 -15.15 -1.69 -6.60
C GLY A 50 -15.18 -3.20 -6.85
N ASP A 51 -15.03 -3.63 -8.11
CA ASP A 51 -14.99 -5.04 -8.48
C ASP A 51 -13.79 -5.76 -7.88
N PHE A 52 -12.64 -5.08 -7.81
CA PHE A 52 -11.44 -5.65 -7.20
C PHE A 52 -11.65 -5.88 -5.71
N TRP A 53 -12.15 -4.87 -5.00
CA TRP A 53 -12.41 -4.96 -3.56
C TRP A 53 -13.53 -5.96 -3.25
N LYS A 54 -14.57 -6.02 -4.08
CA LYS A 54 -15.63 -7.02 -3.97
C LYS A 54 -15.07 -8.42 -4.08
N GLU A 55 -14.25 -8.72 -5.09
CA GLU A 55 -13.64 -10.04 -5.24
C GLU A 55 -12.75 -10.39 -4.03
N SER A 56 -11.88 -9.46 -3.61
CA SER A 56 -10.99 -9.65 -2.46
C SER A 56 -11.76 -9.94 -1.16
N ASN A 57 -12.78 -9.12 -0.87
CA ASN A 57 -13.59 -9.25 0.34
C ASN A 57 -14.45 -10.50 0.33
N SER A 58 -15.05 -10.85 -0.81
CA SER A 58 -15.78 -12.11 -0.97
C SER A 58 -14.87 -13.32 -0.78
N ARG A 59 -13.63 -13.27 -1.28
CA ARG A 59 -12.63 -14.31 -1.05
C ARG A 59 -12.31 -14.44 0.44
N ALA A 60 -12.07 -13.32 1.13
CA ALA A 60 -11.78 -13.30 2.55
C ALA A 60 -12.90 -13.97 3.36
N ALA A 61 -14.15 -13.57 3.11
CA ALA A 61 -15.32 -14.13 3.78
C ALA A 61 -15.52 -15.62 3.47
N ALA A 62 -15.46 -16.01 2.19
CA ALA A 62 -15.73 -17.39 1.78
C ALA A 62 -14.67 -18.41 2.26
N ASN A 63 -13.44 -17.94 2.56
CA ASN A 63 -12.32 -18.79 2.93
C ASN A 63 -11.81 -18.52 4.35
N ASN A 64 -12.54 -17.71 5.14
CA ASN A 64 -12.13 -17.29 6.49
C ASN A 64 -10.67 -16.75 6.53
N MET A 65 -10.30 -15.95 5.54
CA MET A 65 -8.96 -15.36 5.45
C MET A 65 -8.92 -14.00 6.12
N ASP A 66 -7.74 -13.63 6.62
CA ASP A 66 -7.42 -12.23 6.90
C ASP A 66 -7.61 -11.37 5.63
N LYS A 67 -8.17 -10.16 5.81
CA LYS A 67 -8.52 -9.28 4.70
C LYS A 67 -7.27 -8.80 3.94
N ASN A 68 -6.18 -8.49 4.65
CA ASN A 68 -4.94 -8.03 4.01
C ASN A 68 -4.30 -9.16 3.20
N LEU A 69 -4.27 -10.38 3.76
CA LEU A 69 -3.78 -11.55 3.03
C LEU A 69 -4.64 -11.89 1.80
N ALA A 70 -5.97 -11.81 1.92
CA ALA A 70 -6.88 -12.05 0.79
C ALA A 70 -6.69 -11.01 -0.32
N TYR A 71 -6.48 -9.76 0.05
CA TYR A 71 -6.18 -8.67 -0.87
C TYR A 71 -4.83 -8.87 -1.58
N MET A 72 -3.75 -9.13 -0.84
CA MET A 72 -2.42 -9.39 -1.44
C MET A 72 -2.42 -10.61 -2.36
N TYR A 73 -3.17 -11.65 -1.99
CA TYR A 73 -3.36 -12.80 -2.86
C TYR A 73 -4.13 -12.44 -4.13
N THR A 74 -5.19 -11.63 -4.01
CA THR A 74 -5.98 -11.17 -5.16
C THR A 74 -5.15 -10.32 -6.12
N MET A 75 -4.28 -9.42 -5.61
CA MET A 75 -3.30 -8.71 -6.43
C MET A 75 -2.44 -9.68 -7.25
N LYS A 76 -1.77 -10.62 -6.57
CA LYS A 76 -0.88 -11.60 -7.20
C LYS A 76 -1.61 -12.45 -8.24
N LYS A 77 -2.86 -12.83 -7.97
CA LYS A 77 -3.67 -13.63 -8.89
C LYS A 77 -4.05 -12.85 -10.14
N LYS A 78 -4.54 -11.61 -10.00
CA LYS A 78 -4.94 -10.74 -11.11
C LYS A 78 -3.75 -10.34 -11.99
N ALA A 79 -2.58 -10.15 -11.38
CA ALA A 79 -1.34 -9.87 -12.10
C ALA A 79 -0.91 -10.95 -13.11
N ARG A 80 -1.32 -12.21 -12.90
CA ARG A 80 -0.81 -13.35 -13.66
C ARG A 80 -1.13 -13.20 -15.16
N GLY A 81 -0.10 -13.20 -15.99
CA GLY A 81 -0.22 -13.07 -17.45
C GLY A 81 -0.41 -11.62 -17.93
N GLN A 82 -0.46 -10.65 -17.02
CA GLN A 82 -0.62 -9.22 -17.34
C GLN A 82 0.61 -8.40 -16.91
N ILE A 83 1.14 -8.66 -15.72
CA ILE A 83 2.33 -7.98 -15.18
C ILE A 83 3.30 -8.98 -14.56
N VAL A 84 4.59 -8.69 -14.65
CA VAL A 84 5.62 -9.41 -13.90
C VAL A 84 5.58 -8.93 -12.45
N PHE A 85 5.10 -9.77 -11.54
CA PHE A 85 4.85 -9.40 -10.13
C PHE A 85 6.16 -9.40 -9.32
N THR A 86 6.98 -8.36 -9.51
CA THR A 86 8.28 -8.17 -8.82
C THR A 86 8.23 -7.02 -7.83
N LYS A 87 9.21 -6.98 -6.91
CA LYS A 87 9.36 -5.89 -5.95
C LYS A 87 9.57 -4.54 -6.65
N GLU A 88 10.35 -4.54 -7.73
CA GLU A 88 10.66 -3.36 -8.53
C GLU A 88 9.38 -2.81 -9.17
N LYS A 89 8.51 -3.70 -9.70
CA LYS A 89 7.25 -3.28 -10.29
C LYS A 89 6.27 -2.72 -9.25
N LEU A 90 6.22 -3.31 -8.06
CA LEU A 90 5.43 -2.78 -6.95
C LEU A 90 5.95 -1.41 -6.47
N ALA A 91 7.27 -1.23 -6.43
CA ALA A 91 7.88 0.06 -6.10
C ALA A 91 7.58 1.14 -7.15
N GLU A 92 7.55 0.77 -8.44
CA GLU A 92 7.15 1.67 -9.52
C GLU A 92 5.71 2.18 -9.33
N TYR A 93 4.75 1.31 -9.02
CA TYR A 93 3.39 1.76 -8.68
C TYR A 93 3.37 2.61 -7.41
N GLY A 94 4.09 2.20 -6.37
CA GLY A 94 4.19 2.97 -5.13
C GLY A 94 4.77 4.37 -5.31
N SER A 95 5.67 4.57 -6.29
CA SER A 95 6.26 5.88 -6.60
C SER A 95 5.29 6.87 -7.25
N GLN A 96 4.15 6.39 -7.75
CA GLN A 96 3.12 7.20 -8.43
C GLN A 96 1.99 7.60 -7.48
N VAL A 97 2.00 7.12 -6.24
CA VAL A 97 0.96 7.41 -5.25
C VAL A 97 1.01 8.88 -4.85
N ALA A 98 -0.14 9.54 -4.90
CA ALA A 98 -0.30 10.90 -4.41
C ALA A 98 -0.23 10.93 -2.88
N LEU A 99 0.35 12.00 -2.34
CA LEU A 99 0.39 12.27 -0.91
C LEU A 99 -0.50 13.48 -0.58
N PHE A 100 -0.99 13.53 0.66
CA PHE A 100 -1.64 14.76 1.13
C PHE A 100 -0.66 15.95 1.10
N PRO A 101 -1.15 17.17 0.83
CA PRO A 101 -0.31 18.37 0.89
C PRO A 101 0.43 18.50 2.22
N GLY A 102 1.76 18.66 2.16
CA GLY A 102 2.63 18.82 3.32
C GLY A 102 3.25 17.53 3.87
N VAL A 103 2.83 16.35 3.43
CA VAL A 103 3.42 15.07 3.89
C VAL A 103 4.90 14.96 3.52
N GLU A 104 5.30 15.44 2.34
CA GLU A 104 6.70 15.41 1.88
C GLU A 104 7.65 16.17 2.81
N ASP A 105 7.16 17.22 3.47
CA ASP A 105 7.94 18.05 4.37
C ASP A 105 7.78 17.65 5.85
N TRP A 106 6.77 16.84 6.18
CA TRP A 106 6.40 16.48 7.56
C TRP A 106 7.52 15.76 8.33
N PHE A 107 8.32 14.95 7.64
CA PHE A 107 9.31 14.06 8.25
C PHE A 107 10.75 14.58 8.26
N LYS A 108 11.00 15.83 7.85
CA LYS A 108 12.36 16.43 7.77
C LYS A 108 13.01 16.74 9.14
N ARG A 109 12.51 16.15 10.23
CA ARG A 109 12.97 16.40 11.61
C ARG A 109 14.13 15.49 12.01
#